data_AF-A0A928BCT6-F1
#
_entry.id   AF-A0A928BCT6-F1
#
_cell.length_a   1.000
_cell.length_b   1.000
_cell.length_c   1.000
_cell.angle_alpha   90.00
_cell.angle_beta   90.00
_cell.angle_gamma   90.00
#
_symmetry.space_group_name_H-M   'P 1'
#
loop_
_entity.id
_entity.type
_entity.pdbx_description
1 polymer ?
#
loop_
_entity_poly.entity_id
_entity_poly.type
_entity_poly.pdbx_seq_one_letter_code
_entity_poly.pdbx_strand_id
1 'polypeptide(L)'
;MESLYGEDCNTYIFFEMHIGQRIRSELEKQGKTVVWFASELSCHRTNVYKIFSKSYIDTHDLMRISKILDYDFFQEYSALLKKDK
;
A
#
# COMPACT_ATOMS: atom_id res chain seq x y z
N MET A 1 -27.28 5.58 -38.03
CA MET A 1 -28.26 4.82 -37.25
C MET A 1 -27.42 4.00 -36.29
N GLU A 2 -27.62 4.29 -35.00
CA GLU A 2 -26.86 3.85 -33.80
C GLU A 2 -25.35 4.26 -33.76
N SER A 3 -24.90 5.30 -33.04
CA SER A 3 -24.96 5.59 -31.58
C SER A 3 -24.10 4.64 -30.75
N LEU A 4 -23.34 5.01 -29.72
CA LEU A 4 -23.05 6.23 -28.96
C LEU A 4 -22.06 5.77 -27.85
N TYR A 5 -21.18 6.66 -27.36
CA TYR A 5 -20.34 6.52 -26.14
C TYR A 5 -19.26 5.42 -26.11
N GLY A 6 -18.01 5.88 -26.26
CA GLY A 6 -16.91 5.31 -25.49
C GLY A 6 -16.89 5.94 -24.10
N GLU A 7 -16.63 5.13 -23.07
CA GLU A 7 -16.14 5.43 -21.71
C GLU A 7 -15.58 4.08 -21.18
N ASP A 8 -14.29 3.85 -20.98
CA ASP A 8 -13.36 4.36 -19.95
C ASP A 8 -13.05 3.30 -18.88
N CYS A 9 -11.75 3.04 -18.68
CA CYS A 9 -11.19 2.74 -17.35
C CYS A 9 -9.65 2.72 -17.33
N ASN A 10 -8.98 2.59 -18.49
CA ASN A 10 -7.53 2.33 -18.49
C ASN A 10 -6.63 3.55 -18.74
N THR A 11 -7.20 4.73 -19.01
CA THR A 11 -6.45 5.97 -19.26
C THR A 11 -6.48 6.97 -18.10
N TYR A 12 -7.17 6.65 -17.01
CA TYR A 12 -7.08 7.34 -15.72
C TYR A 12 -6.39 6.47 -14.66
N ILE A 13 -5.19 5.96 -14.96
CA ILE A 13 -4.24 5.47 -13.96
C ILE A 13 -3.78 6.70 -13.15
N PHE A 14 -4.65 7.13 -12.25
CA PHE A 14 -4.49 8.27 -11.37
C PHE A 14 -3.48 7.92 -10.28
N PHE A 15 -2.19 7.81 -10.62
CA PHE A 15 -1.06 7.67 -9.67
C PHE A 15 -1.40 6.81 -8.44
N GLU A 16 -1.97 5.62 -8.67
CA GLU A 16 -2.63 4.88 -7.59
C GLU A 16 -1.57 4.45 -6.57
N MET A 17 -1.75 4.89 -5.32
CA MET A 17 -0.78 4.64 -4.27
C MET A 17 -0.63 3.15 -4.03
N HIS A 18 0.53 2.60 -4.39
CA HIS A 18 0.82 1.20 -4.17
C HIS A 18 1.29 0.96 -2.72
N ILE A 19 0.37 0.52 -1.85
CA ILE A 19 0.63 0.41 -0.41
C ILE A 19 1.79 -0.51 -0.05
N GLY A 20 1.95 -1.64 -0.77
CA GLY A 20 3.08 -2.54 -0.56
C GLY A 20 4.45 -1.87 -0.74
N GLN A 21 4.59 -1.00 -1.76
CA GLN A 21 5.83 -0.26 -1.99
C GLN A 21 6.00 0.88 -0.96
N ARG A 22 4.91 1.49 -0.49
CA ARG A 22 4.96 2.48 0.60
C ARG A 22 5.46 1.86 1.91
N ILE A 23 4.93 0.69 2.28
CA ILE A 23 5.40 -0.08 3.45
C ILE A 23 6.89 -0.44 3.31
N ARG A 24 7.31 -0.90 2.13
CA ARG A 24 8.72 -1.19 1.85
C ARG A 24 9.60 0.06 2.03
N SER A 25 9.17 1.18 1.46
CA SER A 25 9.90 2.44 1.54
C SER A 25 10.07 2.92 2.98
N GLU A 26 9.02 2.83 3.79
CA GLU A 26 9.09 3.22 5.20
C GLU A 26 9.97 2.26 6.02
N LEU A 27 9.92 0.95 5.75
CA LEU A 27 10.82 -0.03 6.38
C LEU A 27 12.30 0.29 6.06
N GLU A 28 12.61 0.56 4.78
CA GLU A 28 13.95 0.90 4.31
C GLU A 28 14.43 2.23 4.91
N LYS A 29 13.55 3.24 4.98
CA LYS A 29 13.82 4.55 5.60
C LYS A 29 14.17 4.42 7.09
N GLN A 30 13.55 3.47 7.80
CA GLN A 30 13.87 3.18 9.20
C GLN A 30 15.13 2.30 9.37
N GLY A 31 15.79 1.89 8.29
CA GLY A 31 16.98 1.03 8.32
C GLY A 31 16.69 -0.39 8.80
N LYS A 32 15.42 -0.82 8.82
CA LYS A 32 14.99 -2.13 9.30
C LYS A 32 15.10 -3.16 8.17
N THR A 33 15.49 -4.39 8.53
CA THR A 33 15.65 -5.46 7.53
C THR A 33 14.32 -6.19 7.28
N VAL A 34 14.20 -6.82 6.11
CA VAL A 34 13.08 -7.73 5.79
C VAL A 34 12.98 -8.88 6.80
N VAL A 35 14.11 -9.34 7.33
CA VAL A 35 14.15 -10.41 8.35
C VAL A 35 13.54 -9.93 9.66
N TRP A 36 13.91 -8.73 10.11
CA TRP A 36 13.32 -8.09 11.28
C TRP A 36 11.82 -7.95 11.10
N PHE A 37 11.37 -7.44 9.95
CA PHE A 37 9.95 -7.22 9.70
C PHE A 37 9.14 -8.52 9.63
N ALA A 38 9.71 -9.57 9.03
CA ALA A 38 9.10 -10.90 9.03
C ALA A 38 8.93 -11.45 10.46
N SER A 39 9.91 -11.22 11.34
CA SER A 39 9.86 -11.61 12.75
C SER A 39 8.72 -10.89 13.49
N GLU A 40 8.62 -9.56 13.35
CA GLU A 40 7.55 -8.76 13.98
C GLU A 40 6.15 -9.14 13.48
N LEU A 41 6.04 -9.46 12.19
CA LEU A 41 4.79 -9.96 11.60
C LEU A 41 4.50 -11.43 11.94
N SER A 42 5.45 -12.13 12.58
CA SER A 42 5.37 -13.58 12.84
C SER A 42 5.12 -14.38 11.57
N CYS A 43 5.80 -14.05 10.47
CA CYS A 43 5.63 -14.70 9.17
C CYS A 43 6.96 -15.00 8.46
N HIS A 44 6.92 -15.74 7.36
CA HIS A 44 8.11 -16.01 6.54
C HIS A 44 8.48 -14.79 5.67
N ARG A 45 9.78 -14.63 5.39
CA ARG A 45 10.29 -13.54 4.51
C ARG A 45 9.60 -13.51 3.14
N THR A 46 9.25 -14.67 2.59
CA THR A 46 8.50 -14.77 1.33
C THR A 46 7.12 -14.11 1.39
N ASN A 47 6.47 -14.13 2.55
CA ASN A 47 5.20 -13.42 2.76
C ASN A 47 5.41 -11.91 2.83
N VAL A 48 6.53 -11.44 3.37
CA VAL A 48 6.89 -10.01 3.34
C VAL A 48 7.07 -9.51 1.90
N TYR A 49 7.77 -10.27 1.05
CA TYR A 49 7.87 -9.90 -0.36
C TYR A 49 6.52 -9.88 -1.08
N LYS A 50 5.61 -10.80 -0.73
CA LYS A 50 4.22 -10.77 -1.23
C LYS A 50 3.46 -9.54 -0.72
N ILE A 51 3.71 -9.06 0.49
CA ILE A 51 3.13 -7.79 0.98
C ILE A 51 3.62 -6.63 0.12
N PHE A 52 4.92 -6.58 -0.21
CA PHE A 52 5.47 -5.49 -1.00
C PHE A 52 4.94 -5.45 -2.44
N SER A 53 4.54 -6.59 -3.02
CA SER A 53 3.94 -6.66 -4.35
C SER A 53 2.44 -6.36 -4.40
N LYS A 54 1.79 -6.16 -3.26
CA LYS A 54 0.35 -5.89 -3.19
C LYS A 54 0.07 -4.39 -3.33
N SER A 55 -0.70 -4.00 -4.35
CA SER A 55 -1.16 -2.62 -4.53
C SER A 55 -2.14 -2.17 -3.45
N TYR A 56 -2.91 -3.12 -2.89
CA TYR A 56 -3.84 -2.94 -1.79
C TYR A 56 -3.62 -4.01 -0.70
N ILE A 57 -3.98 -3.69 0.54
CA ILE A 57 -3.93 -4.62 1.66
C ILE A 57 -5.16 -4.44 2.54
N ASP A 58 -5.59 -5.50 3.21
CA ASP A 58 -6.71 -5.41 4.13
C ASP A 58 -6.41 -4.45 5.29
N THR A 59 -7.44 -3.79 5.80
CA THR A 59 -7.32 -2.78 6.86
C THR A 59 -6.78 -3.34 8.17
N HIS A 60 -7.07 -4.60 8.51
CA HIS A 60 -6.53 -5.26 9.70
C HIS A 60 -5.02 -5.46 9.57
N ASP A 61 -4.56 -5.95 8.41
CA ASP A 61 -3.13 -6.13 8.15
C ASP A 61 -2.41 -4.78 8.07
N LEU A 62 -3.02 -3.78 7.45
CA LEU A 62 -2.48 -2.42 7.41
C LEU A 62 -2.31 -1.85 8.82
N MET A 63 -3.33 -1.99 9.67
CA MET A 63 -3.29 -1.55 11.07
C MET A 63 -2.15 -2.22 11.85
N ARG A 64 -1.97 -3.53 11.68
CA ARG A 64 -0.89 -4.27 12.33
C ARG A 64 0.48 -3.79 11.85
N ILE A 65 0.64 -3.58 10.55
CA ILE A 65 1.89 -3.07 9.95
C ILE A 65 2.17 -1.64 10.42
N SER A 66 1.17 -0.76 10.46
CA SER A 66 1.27 0.60 10.99
C SER A 66 1.83 0.61 12.41
N LYS A 67 1.33 -0.29 13.27
CA LYS A 67 1.80 -0.41 14.66
C LYS A 67 3.24 -0.93 14.75
N ILE A 68 3.61 -1.91 13.93
CA ILE A 68 4.98 -2.47 13.92
C ILE A 68 6.01 -1.44 13.45
N LEU A 69 5.64 -0.63 12.45
CA LEU A 69 6.50 0.41 11.90
C LEU A 69 6.36 1.76 12.61
N ASP A 70 5.46 1.87 13.59
CA ASP A 70 5.12 3.13 14.27
C ASP A 70 4.86 4.28 13.27
N TYR A 71 4.05 3.97 12.25
CA TYR A 71 3.76 4.88 11.14
C TYR A 71 2.30 4.77 10.70
N ASP A 72 1.62 5.90 10.57
CA ASP A 72 0.21 5.93 10.17
C ASP A 72 0.04 5.91 8.64
N PHE A 73 -0.03 4.71 8.07
CA PHE A 73 -0.34 4.53 6.65
C PHE A 73 -1.76 4.99 6.26
N PHE A 74 -2.72 5.07 7.19
CA PHE A 74 -4.07 5.55 6.88
C PHE A 74 -4.10 7.06 6.62
N GLN A 75 -3.15 7.80 7.19
CA GLN A 75 -2.99 9.22 6.92
C GLN A 75 -2.67 9.49 5.44
N GLU A 76 -1.90 8.61 4.79
CA GLU A 76 -1.57 8.74 3.38
C GLU A 76 -2.84 8.64 2.51
N TYR A 77 -3.70 7.65 2.76
CA TYR A 77 -5.00 7.55 2.08
C TYR A 77 -5.92 8.73 2.40
N SER A 78 -5.96 9.18 3.65
CA SER A 78 -6.75 10.34 4.06
C SER A 78 -6.29 11.62 3.36
N ALA A 79 -4.99 11.74 3.05
CA ALA A 79 -4.44 12.86 2.32
C ALA A 79 -4.82 12.82 0.83
N LEU A 80 -4.89 11.64 0.22
CA LEU A 80 -5.38 11.48 -1.16
C LEU A 80 -6.84 11.93 -1.27
N LEU A 81 -7.72 11.45 -0.37
CA LEU A 81 -9.14 11.83 -0.34
C LEU A 81 -9.37 13.35 -0.17
N LYS A 82 -8.42 14.07 0.44
CA LYS A 82 -8.48 15.53 0.58
C LYS A 82 -8.02 16.28 -0.65
N LYS A 83 -7.15 15.70 -1.49
CA LYS A 83 -6.64 16.31 -2.72
C LYS A 83 -7.65 16.24 -3.87
N ASP A 84 -8.57 15.28 -3.79
CA ASP A 84 -9.65 15.11 -4.78
C ASP A 84 -10.86 16.04 -4.53
N LYS A 85 -10.77 16.95 -3.55
CA LYS A 85 -11.75 17.99 -3.25
C LYS A 85 -11.22 19.37 -3.62
#